data_AF-A0AAP4X6H4-F1
#
_entry.id   AF-A0AAP4X6H4-F1
#
_cell.length_a   1.000
_cell.length_b   1.000
_cell.length_c   1.000
_cell.angle_alpha   90.00
_cell.angle_beta   90.00
_cell.angle_gamma   90.00
#
_symmetry.space_group_name_H-M   'P 1'
#
loop_
_entity.id
_entity.type
_entity.pdbx_description
1 polymer ?
#
loop_
_entity_poly.entity_id
_entity_poly.type
_entity_poly.pdbx_seq_one_letter_code
_entity_poly.pdbx_strand_id
1 'polypeptide(L)'
;MTNELQHDEVQRLVTSGSIRSLDYSLTLLAQYCEGELIDASLYQEDDKWRYDLQLKLKKGHVIHLSIDATNGMPESTDQLPSECQINETATRRR
;
A
#
# COMPACT_ATOMS: atom_id res chain seq x y z
N MET A 1 18.41 0.90 -12.40
CA MET A 1 18.69 -0.42 -11.78
C MET A 1 17.86 -0.48 -10.52
N THR A 2 16.93 -1.42 -10.41
CA THR A 2 16.11 -1.63 -9.20
C THR A 2 16.87 -2.58 -8.28
N ASN A 3 17.55 -2.06 -7.26
CA ASN A 3 18.15 -2.87 -6.20
C ASN A 3 17.12 -3.06 -5.10
N GLU A 4 16.87 -4.31 -4.70
CA GLU A 4 16.14 -4.60 -3.46
C GLU A 4 16.95 -4.06 -2.26
N LEU A 5 16.30 -3.28 -1.40
CA LEU A 5 16.93 -2.74 -0.20
C LEU A 5 17.09 -3.82 0.87
N GLN A 6 18.25 -3.83 1.52
CA GLN A 6 18.49 -4.68 2.68
C GLN A 6 17.57 -4.24 3.84
N HIS A 7 17.14 -5.20 4.67
CA HIS A 7 16.23 -4.94 5.79
C HIS A 7 16.69 -3.80 6.72
N ASP A 8 17.99 -3.77 7.05
CA ASP A 8 18.60 -2.76 7.90
C ASP A 8 18.51 -1.34 7.31
N GLU A 9 18.52 -1.23 5.98
CA GLU A 9 18.40 0.04 5.29
C GLU A 9 16.97 0.56 5.33
N VAL A 10 15.99 -0.33 5.12
CA VAL A 10 14.58 -0.01 5.29
C VAL A 10 14.29 0.45 6.72
N GLN A 11 14.84 -0.25 7.72
CA GLN A 11 14.64 0.12 9.13
C GLN A 11 15.21 1.51 9.45
N ARG A 12 16.38 1.86 8.89
CA ARG A 12 16.94 3.22 9.03
C ARG A 12 16.03 4.28 8.45
N LEU A 13 15.49 4.06 7.25
CA LEU A 13 14.59 5.01 6.58
C LEU A 13 13.29 5.25 7.37
N VAL A 14 12.74 4.20 7.96
CA VAL A 14 11.56 4.31 8.84
C VAL A 14 11.92 5.07 10.12
N THR A 15 13.05 4.74 10.74
CA THR A 15 13.48 5.33 12.02
C THR A 15 13.86 6.81 11.87
N SER A 16 14.44 7.20 10.73
CA SER A 16 14.73 8.61 10.42
C SER A 16 13.50 9.42 10.06
N GLY A 17 12.36 8.78 9.81
CA GLY A 17 11.15 9.43 9.33
C GLY A 17 11.19 9.80 7.85
N SER A 18 12.15 9.27 7.09
CA SER A 18 12.23 9.46 5.64
C SER A 18 11.07 8.77 4.91
N ILE A 19 10.60 7.66 5.47
CA ILE A 19 9.41 6.94 5.01
C ILE A 19 8.54 6.53 6.21
N ARG A 20 7.25 6.32 5.96
CA ARG A 20 6.33 5.60 6.84
C ARG A 20 6.61 4.11 6.75
N SER A 21 6.30 3.38 7.83
CA SER A 21 6.39 1.93 7.81
C SER A 21 5.36 1.34 6.84
N LEU A 22 5.67 0.14 6.35
CA LEU A 22 4.72 -0.64 5.57
C LEU A 22 3.43 -0.91 6.39
N ASP A 23 3.56 -1.27 7.67
CA ASP A 23 2.43 -1.51 8.57
C ASP A 23 1.48 -0.30 8.72
N TYR A 24 2.05 0.91 8.82
CA TYR A 24 1.25 2.14 8.83
C TYR A 24 0.46 2.30 7.53
N SER A 25 1.12 2.06 6.39
CA SER A 25 0.51 2.18 5.07
C SER A 25 -0.59 1.15 4.84
N LEU A 26 -0.40 -0.09 5.30
CA LEU A 26 -1.40 -1.16 5.23
C LEU A 26 -2.61 -0.85 6.14
N THR A 27 -2.38 -0.27 7.32
CA THR A 27 -3.46 0.16 8.22
C THR A 27 -4.33 1.24 7.58
N LEU A 28 -3.72 2.19 6.87
CA LEU A 28 -4.48 3.20 6.10
C LEU A 28 -5.21 2.56 4.92
N LEU A 29 -4.55 1.68 4.18
CA LEU A 29 -5.14 1.00 3.02
C LEU A 29 -6.34 0.15 3.41
N ALA A 30 -6.34 -0.48 4.59
CA ALA A 30 -7.43 -1.29 5.10
C ALA A 30 -8.75 -0.51 5.26
N GLN A 31 -8.73 0.83 5.26
CA GLN A 31 -9.94 1.66 5.25
C GLN A 31 -10.64 1.69 3.89
N TYR A 32 -9.90 1.37 2.82
CA TYR A 32 -10.37 1.45 1.44
C TYR A 32 -10.40 0.09 0.76
N CYS A 33 -9.52 -0.83 1.19
CA CYS A 33 -9.27 -2.12 0.56
C CYS A 33 -9.11 -3.25 1.57
N GLU A 34 -10.00 -4.24 1.53
CA GLU A 34 -9.80 -5.50 2.25
C GLU A 34 -9.14 -6.54 1.35
N GLY A 35 -7.84 -6.77 1.56
CA GLY A 35 -7.05 -7.77 0.85
C GLY A 35 -5.93 -8.35 1.71
N GLU A 36 -5.46 -9.54 1.35
CA GLU A 36 -4.31 -10.19 1.96
C GLU A 36 -3.03 -9.76 1.23
N LEU A 37 -2.02 -9.28 1.95
CA LEU A 37 -0.73 -8.94 1.37
C LEU A 37 0.01 -10.21 0.96
N ILE A 38 0.30 -10.34 -0.33
CA ILE A 38 1.15 -11.42 -0.87
C ILE A 38 2.61 -11.00 -0.81
N ASP A 39 2.90 -9.79 -1.30
CA ASP A 39 4.25 -9.28 -1.45
C ASP A 39 4.28 -7.76 -1.34
N ALA A 40 5.42 -7.23 -0.90
CA ALA A 40 5.68 -5.81 -0.79
C ALA A 40 7.15 -5.51 -1.09
N SER A 41 7.36 -4.64 -2.08
CA SER A 41 8.69 -4.15 -2.44
C SER A 41 8.76 -2.64 -2.23
N LEU A 42 9.92 -2.15 -1.78
CA LEU A 42 10.20 -0.71 -1.64
C LEU A 42 11.19 -0.28 -2.71
N TYR A 43 10.83 0.76 -3.47
CA TYR A 43 11.65 1.34 -4.51
C TYR A 43 11.91 2.82 -4.23
N GLN A 44 13.04 3.31 -4.75
CA GLN A 44 13.32 4.74 -4.88
C GLN A 44 13.34 5.09 -6.36
N GLU A 45 12.49 6.04 -6.76
CA GLU A 45 12.39 6.56 -8.12
C GLU A 45 12.23 8.08 -8.06
N ASP A 46 13.06 8.83 -8.78
CA ASP A 46 13.04 10.31 -8.83
C ASP A 46 12.98 10.97 -7.43
N ASP A 47 13.84 10.52 -6.51
CA ASP A 47 13.90 10.96 -5.11
C ASP A 47 12.62 10.72 -4.29
N LYS A 48 11.69 9.92 -4.81
CA LYS A 48 10.49 9.49 -4.11
C LYS A 48 10.58 8.02 -3.72
N TRP A 49 10.07 7.73 -2.54
CA TRP A 49 9.97 6.36 -2.03
C TRP A 49 8.59 5.81 -2.32
N ARG A 50 8.53 4.61 -2.91
CA ARG A 50 7.28 3.95 -3.31
C ARG A 50 7.25 2.50 -2.87
N TYR A 51 6.19 2.12 -2.17
CA TYR A 51 5.88 0.70 -1.96
C TYR A 51 5.06 0.19 -3.14
N ASP A 52 5.51 -0.88 -3.77
CA ASP A 52 4.68 -1.65 -4.69
C ASP A 52 4.20 -2.91 -3.95
N LEU A 53 2.88 -3.00 -3.79
CA LEU A 53 2.20 -4.07 -3.08
C LEU A 53 1.51 -5.00 -4.06
N GLN A 54 1.54 -6.30 -3.76
CA GLN A 54 0.69 -7.29 -4.38
C GLN A 54 -0.32 -7.79 -3.35
N LEU A 55 -1.60 -7.56 -3.62
CA LEU A 55 -2.69 -7.97 -2.73
C LEU A 55 -3.57 -9.03 -3.38
N LYS A 56 -3.98 -10.02 -2.60
CA LYS A 56 -5.03 -10.97 -2.95
C LYS A 56 -6.36 -10.53 -2.35
N LEU A 57 -7.34 -10.28 -3.21
CA LEU A 57 -8.70 -9.95 -2.80
C LEU A 57 -9.50 -11.21 -2.44
N LYS A 58 -10.63 -11.02 -1.75
CA LYS A 58 -11.50 -12.11 -1.26
C LYS A 58 -11.96 -13.10 -2.34
N LYS A 59 -12.10 -12.66 -3.60
CA LYS A 59 -12.49 -13.53 -4.72
C LYS A 59 -11.30 -14.19 -5.43
N GLY A 60 -10.10 -14.06 -4.89
CA GLY A 60 -8.87 -14.62 -5.45
C GLY A 60 -8.18 -13.76 -6.49
N HIS A 61 -8.74 -12.59 -6.85
CA HIS A 61 -8.09 -11.63 -7.74
C HIS A 61 -6.84 -11.05 -7.09
N VAL A 62 -5.74 -11.01 -7.83
CA VAL A 62 -4.50 -10.37 -7.40
C VAL A 62 -4.42 -8.99 -8.04
N ILE A 63 -4.20 -7.96 -7.22
CA ILE A 63 -4.03 -6.58 -7.67
C ILE A 63 -2.65 -6.06 -7.29
N HIS A 64 -2.19 -5.07 -8.04
CA HIS A 64 -0.95 -4.35 -7.78
C HIS A 64 -1.30 -2.93 -7.35
N LEU A 65 -0.65 -2.45 -6.30
CA LEU A 65 -0.86 -1.11 -5.77
C LEU A 65 0.44 -0.41 -5.46
N SER A 66 0.53 0.85 -5.89
CA SER A 66 1.65 1.71 -5.55
C SER A 66 1.24 2.71 -4.48
N ILE A 67 2.02 2.76 -3.41
CA ILE A 67 1.84 3.67 -2.27
C ILE A 67 3.06 4.56 -2.16
N ASP A 68 2.84 5.87 -2.03
CA ASP A 68 3.90 6.81 -1.67
C ASP A 68 4.34 6.52 -0.23
N ALA A 69 5.56 6.02 -0.06
CA ALA A 69 6.08 5.62 1.24
C ALA A 69 6.37 6.82 2.15
N THR A 70 6.44 8.06 1.64
CA THR A 70 6.70 9.25 2.46
C THR A 70 5.46 9.65 3.28
N ASN A 71 4.26 9.42 2.74
CA ASN A 71 3.00 9.77 3.38
C ASN A 71 2.11 8.55 3.70
N GLY A 72 2.42 7.38 3.15
CA GLY A 72 1.68 6.13 3.33
C GLY A 72 0.38 6.06 2.53
N MET A 73 0.17 6.95 1.55
CA MET A 73 -1.05 7.05 0.77
C MET A 73 -0.89 6.40 -0.61
N PRO A 74 -1.92 5.72 -1.13
CA PRO A 74 -1.92 5.24 -2.51
C PRO A 74 -1.79 6.42 -3.49
N GLU A 75 -1.00 6.25 -4.54
CA GLU A 75 -0.83 7.30 -5.57
C GLU A 75 -2.14 7.58 -6.34
N SER A 76 -3.00 6.57 -6.46
CA SER A 76 -4.36 6.70 -6.96
C SER A 76 -5.27 5.62 -6.37
N THR A 77 -6.44 6.03 -5.89
CA THR A 77 -7.52 5.12 -5.48
C THR A 77 -8.51 4.84 -6.61
N ASP A 78 -8.42 5.57 -7.73
CA ASP A 78 -9.39 5.53 -8.82
C ASP A 78 -9.35 4.22 -9.62
N GLN A 79 -8.28 3.44 -9.47
CA GLN A 79 -8.08 2.16 -10.15
C GLN A 79 -8.33 0.94 -9.26
N LEU A 80 -8.77 1.14 -8.01
CA LEU A 80 -9.11 0.02 -7.14
C LEU A 80 -10.37 -0.68 -7.66
N PRO A 81 -10.32 -2.00 -7.93
CA PRO A 81 -11.52 -2.71 -8.32
C PRO A 81 -12.60 -2.60 -7.24
N SER A 82 -13.87 -2.67 -7.64
CA SER A 82 -15.00 -2.55 -6.72
C SER A 82 -15.03 -3.61 -5.61
N GLU A 83 -14.29 -4.70 -5.78
CA GLU A 83 -14.11 -5.76 -4.78
C GLU A 83 -13.16 -5.38 -3.65
N CYS A 84 -12.26 -4.45 -3.91
CA CYS A 84 -11.37 -3.86 -2.94
C CYS A 84 -12.11 -2.75 -2.19
N GLN A 85 -12.87 -1.92 -2.92
CA GLN A 85 -13.65 -0.82 -2.33
C GLN A 85 -14.62 -1.32 -1.25
N ILE A 86 -14.46 -0.81 -0.03
CA ILE A 86 -15.46 -0.93 1.03
C ILE A 86 -16.64 -0.06 0.62
N ASN A 87 -17.54 -0.61 -0.20
CA ASN A 87 -18.76 0.08 -0.61
C ASN A 87 -19.52 0.48 0.65
N GLU A 88 -19.70 1.78 0.89
CA GLU A 88 -20.61 2.34 1.90
C GLU A 88 -22.09 2.07 1.54
N THR A 89 -22.45 0.81 1.26
CA THR A 89 -23.84 0.36 1.10
C THR A 89 -24.45 -0.10 2.43
N ALA A 90 -23.98 0.45 3.54
CA ALA A 90 -24.65 0.38 4.84
C ALA A 90 -24.31 1.66 5.63
N THR A 91 -24.91 2.80 5.30
CA THR A 91 -25.94 3.39 6.18
C THR A 91 -26.74 4.44 5.39
N ARG A 92 -27.65 3.97 4.53
CA ARG A 92 -28.84 4.74 4.17
C ARG A 92 -30.08 3.88 4.38
N ARG A 93 -30.37 3.54 5.63
CA ARG A 93 -31.69 3.05 6.03
C ARG A 93 -32.19 3.80 7.26
N ARG A 94 -33.08 4.73 6.93
CA ARG A 94 -34.19 5.31 7.72
C ARG A 94 -33.84 6.17 8.92
#